data_AF-A0A7S2GBJ2-F1
#
_entry.id   AF-A0A7S2GBJ2-F1
#
_cell.length_a   1.000
_cell.length_b   1.000
_cell.length_c   1.000
_cell.angle_alpha   90.00
_cell.angle_beta   90.00
_cell.angle_gamma   90.00
#
_symmetry.space_group_name_H-M   'P 1'
#
loop_
_entity.id
_entity.type
_entity.pdbx_description
1 polymer ?
#
loop_
_entity_poly.entity_id
_entity_poly.type
_entity_poly.pdbx_seq_one_letter_code
_entity_poly.pdbx_strand_id
1 'polypeptide(L)'
;DGVYKPAERRWLDHDVYSNRYGDCIISREAHTSPKTGEVKHGFVLGKDGRPLYGAKTEKNAVPAKGWKVFQGHDPVPEIQIFQNYSDACQHGAWYFRQEAENAAKGGHWKVTLMMADRAFDC
;
A
#
# COMPACT_ATOMS: atom_id res chain seq x y z
N ASP A 1 6.08 2.92 -7.65
CA ASP A 1 5.26 1.83 -8.21
C ASP A 1 3.90 1.71 -7.51
N GLY A 2 3.76 1.78 -6.18
CA GLY A 2 2.47 1.60 -5.51
C GLY A 2 1.88 0.18 -5.66
N VAL A 3 2.65 -0.72 -6.28
CA VAL A 3 2.35 -2.13 -6.49
C VAL A 3 3.11 -2.92 -5.43
N TYR A 4 2.44 -3.88 -4.80
CA TYR A 4 3.01 -4.70 -3.74
C TYR A 4 2.96 -6.17 -4.13
N LYS A 5 3.99 -6.94 -3.77
CA LYS A 5 4.04 -8.40 -3.94
C LYS A 5 4.44 -9.08 -2.64
N PRO A 6 4.11 -10.37 -2.44
CA PRO A 6 4.64 -11.13 -1.31
C PRO A 6 6.16 -11.04 -1.28
N ALA A 7 6.70 -10.66 -0.13
CA ALA A 7 8.11 -10.69 0.15
C ALA A 7 8.52 -12.11 0.57
N GLU A 8 9.81 -12.44 0.46
CA GLU A 8 10.38 -13.70 0.93
C GLU A 8 10.53 -13.73 2.47
N ARG A 9 9.53 -13.19 3.19
CA ARG A 9 9.49 -13.16 4.65
C ARG A 9 8.06 -13.24 5.15
N ARG A 10 7.90 -13.86 6.32
CA ARG A 10 6.62 -13.95 7.03
C ARG A 10 6.70 -13.25 8.38
N TRP A 11 5.57 -12.74 8.83
CA TRP A 11 5.41 -12.07 10.12
C TRP A 11 4.10 -12.54 10.75
N LEU A 12 4.16 -13.01 12.01
CA LEU A 12 3.03 -13.64 12.70
C LEU A 12 2.35 -14.75 11.87
N ASP A 13 3.13 -15.56 11.15
CA ASP A 13 2.64 -16.59 10.21
C ASP A 13 1.84 -16.05 9.00
N HIS A 14 2.00 -14.77 8.64
CA HIS A 14 1.41 -14.17 7.44
C HIS A 14 2.46 -13.67 6.47
N ASP A 15 2.12 -13.67 5.18
CA ASP A 15 2.94 -13.04 4.17
C ASP A 15 3.04 -11.55 4.43
N VAL A 16 4.27 -11.04 4.35
CA VAL A 16 4.51 -9.60 4.30
C VAL A 16 4.55 -9.20 2.84
N TYR A 17 3.88 -8.12 2.47
CA TYR A 17 3.97 -7.59 1.12
C TYR A 17 4.93 -6.40 1.11
N SER A 18 5.72 -6.27 0.05
CA SER A 18 6.58 -5.10 -0.14
C SER A 18 6.41 -4.54 -1.54
N ASN A 19 6.62 -3.24 -1.69
CA ASN A 19 6.83 -2.67 -3.01
C ASN A 19 8.19 -3.12 -3.59
N ARG A 20 8.48 -2.71 -4.83
CA ARG A 20 9.74 -3.04 -5.50
C ARG A 20 10.97 -2.60 -4.72
N TYR A 21 10.89 -1.44 -4.04
CA TYR A 21 12.02 -0.84 -3.32
C TYR A 21 12.25 -1.44 -1.93
N GLY A 22 11.26 -2.17 -1.38
CA GLY A 22 11.33 -2.75 -0.05
C GLY A 22 11.21 -1.75 1.10
N ASP A 23 11.05 -0.46 0.82
CA ASP A 23 10.92 0.60 1.81
C ASP A 23 9.50 0.68 2.39
N CYS A 24 8.48 0.38 1.56
CA CYS A 24 7.08 0.31 1.96
C CYS A 24 6.62 -1.15 2.09
N ILE A 25 6.01 -1.47 3.24
CA ILE A 25 5.66 -2.84 3.61
C ILE A 25 4.23 -2.92 4.15
N ILE A 26 3.52 -3.99 3.82
CA ILE A 26 2.22 -4.34 4.41
C ILE A 26 2.40 -5.60 5.25
N SER A 27 2.19 -5.50 6.56
CA SER A 27 2.29 -6.61 7.52
C SER A 27 1.02 -6.74 8.34
N ARG A 28 0.73 -7.97 8.81
CA ARG A 28 -0.32 -8.20 9.81
C ARG A 28 0.23 -7.89 11.20
N GLU A 29 -0.45 -7.10 11.99
CA GLU A 29 -0.05 -6.79 13.36
C GLU A 29 -1.08 -7.29 14.38
N ALA A 30 -0.59 -7.72 15.54
CA ALA A 30 -1.40 -8.06 16.71
C ALA A 30 -1.23 -6.98 17.78
N HIS A 31 -2.35 -6.49 18.31
CA HIS A 31 -2.35 -5.51 19.38
C HIS A 31 -3.19 -6.02 20.54
N THR A 32 -2.53 -6.24 21.67
CA THR A 32 -3.15 -6.65 22.92
C THR A 32 -3.67 -5.44 23.67
N SER A 33 -4.97 -5.38 23.91
CA SER A 33 -5.59 -4.34 24.72
C SER A 33 -5.09 -4.43 26.17
N PRO A 34 -4.40 -3.40 26.71
CA PRO A 34 -3.90 -3.44 28.08
C PRO A 34 -5.03 -3.44 29.12
N LYS A 35 -6.24 -2.98 28.74
CA LYS A 35 -7.40 -2.93 29.64
C LYS A 35 -8.18 -4.23 29.72
N THR A 36 -8.25 -4.98 28.62
CA THR A 36 -9.13 -6.16 28.51
C THR A 36 -8.37 -7.46 28.30
N GLY A 37 -7.06 -7.41 28.00
CA GLY A 37 -6.26 -8.58 27.61
C GLY A 37 -6.60 -9.14 26.23
N GLU A 38 -7.62 -8.59 25.56
CA GLU A 38 -8.08 -9.05 24.26
C GLU A 38 -7.05 -8.70 23.18
N VAL A 39 -6.65 -9.70 22.39
CA VAL A 39 -5.77 -9.52 21.23
C VAL A 39 -6.63 -9.19 20.01
N LYS A 40 -6.34 -8.06 19.37
CA LYS A 40 -6.98 -7.61 18.14
C LYS A 40 -5.98 -7.61 17.00
N HIS A 41 -6.45 -7.95 15.81
CA HIS A 41 -5.59 -8.00 14.63
C HIS A 41 -5.89 -6.87 13.66
N GLY A 42 -4.90 -6.58 12.81
CA GLY A 42 -5.05 -5.68 11.69
C GLY A 42 -3.89 -5.77 10.74
N PHE A 43 -3.92 -4.94 9.70
CA PHE A 43 -2.80 -4.73 8.79
C PHE A 43 -2.25 -3.33 8.95
N VAL A 44 -0.93 -3.20 8.79
CA VAL A 44 -0.22 -1.93 8.79
C VAL A 44 0.52 -1.80 7.46
N LEU A 45 0.37 -0.63 6.83
CA LEU A 45 1.20 -0.16 5.73
C LEU A 45 2.20 0.81 6.34
N GLY A 46 3.47 0.41 6.38
CA GLY A 46 4.54 1.20 6.98
C GLY A 46 5.66 1.50 5.99
N LYS A 47 6.41 2.56 6.29
CA LYS A 47 7.66 2.91 5.59
C LYS A 47 8.76 3.16 6.60
N ASP A 48 9.94 2.58 6.40
CA ASP A 48 11.12 2.77 7.26
C ASP A 48 10.81 2.55 8.76
N GLY A 49 10.04 1.51 9.06
CA GLY A 49 9.62 1.17 10.43
C GLY A 49 8.54 2.08 11.03
N ARG A 50 8.01 3.06 10.27
CA ARG A 50 6.94 3.96 10.72
C ARG A 50 5.59 3.53 10.14
N PRO A 51 4.55 3.36 10.96
CA PRO A 51 3.21 3.05 10.47
C PRO A 51 2.60 4.28 9.78
N LEU A 52 2.34 4.17 8.48
CA LEU A 52 1.69 5.24 7.71
C LEU A 52 0.18 5.10 7.79
N TYR A 53 -0.31 3.88 7.56
CA TYR A 53 -1.73 3.55 7.57
C TYR A 53 -1.96 2.21 8.25
N GLY A 54 -3.16 1.99 8.77
CA GLY A 54 -3.54 0.66 9.22
C GLY A 54 -5.04 0.41 9.21
N ALA A 55 -5.39 -0.86 9.05
CA ALA A 55 -6.76 -1.34 8.94
C ALA A 55 -6.99 -2.46 9.95
N LYS A 56 -7.88 -2.22 10.90
CA LYS A 56 -8.26 -3.24 11.89
C LYS A 56 -9.15 -4.29 11.23
N THR A 57 -8.79 -5.56 11.35
CA THR A 57 -9.53 -6.67 10.76
C THR A 57 -9.10 -8.00 11.40
N GLU A 58 -10.06 -8.90 11.61
CA GLU A 58 -9.77 -10.27 12.04
C GLU A 58 -9.53 -11.21 10.84
N LYS A 59 -9.77 -10.73 9.61
CA LYS A 59 -9.51 -11.51 8.39
C LYS A 59 -8.00 -11.67 8.17
N ASN A 60 -7.60 -12.84 7.66
CA ASN A 60 -6.21 -13.15 7.35
C ASN A 60 -5.71 -12.53 6.02
N ALA A 61 -6.59 -11.89 5.26
CA ALA A 61 -6.26 -11.25 3.98
C ALA A 61 -6.18 -9.73 4.14
N VAL A 62 -5.28 -9.09 3.37
CA VAL A 62 -5.14 -7.64 3.33
C VAL A 62 -6.50 -7.01 2.97
N PRO A 63 -7.02 -6.08 3.78
CA PRO A 63 -8.32 -5.48 3.50
C PRO A 63 -8.21 -4.42 2.40
N ALA A 64 -9.16 -4.43 1.47
CA ALA A 64 -9.25 -3.40 0.42
C ALA A 64 -9.63 -2.01 0.97
N LYS A 65 -10.39 -1.97 2.07
CA LYS A 65 -10.98 -0.76 2.67
C LYS A 65 -10.85 -0.77 4.20
N GLY A 66 -11.15 0.37 4.83
CA GLY A 66 -11.13 0.52 6.29
C GLY A 66 -9.78 0.91 6.87
N TRP A 67 -8.87 1.37 5.99
CA TRP A 67 -7.60 1.96 6.37
C TRP A 67 -7.82 3.29 7.11
N LYS A 68 -6.97 3.56 8.09
CA LYS A 68 -6.92 4.81 8.83
C LYS A 68 -5.51 5.37 8.78
N VAL A 69 -5.41 6.70 8.74
CA VAL A 69 -4.13 7.42 8.79
C VAL A 69 -3.52 7.29 10.19
N PHE A 70 -2.24 6.97 10.23
CA PHE A 70 -1.36 7.20 11.37
C PHE A 70 -0.42 8.37 11.03
N GLN A 71 0.70 8.09 10.35
CA GLN A 71 1.69 9.09 9.92
C GLN A 71 1.67 9.33 8.40
N GLY A 72 0.76 8.68 7.68
CA GLY A 72 0.55 8.92 6.25
C GLY A 72 -0.12 10.26 5.96
N HIS A 73 -0.38 10.51 4.68
CA HIS A 73 -1.12 11.69 4.23
C HIS A 73 -2.51 11.30 3.73
N ASP A 74 -3.46 12.22 3.86
CA ASP A 74 -4.74 12.13 3.18
C ASP A 74 -4.60 12.40 1.67
N PRO A 75 -5.40 11.75 0.83
CA PRO A 75 -6.43 10.78 1.19
C PRO A 75 -5.85 9.40 1.57
N VAL A 76 -6.58 8.67 2.41
CA VAL A 76 -6.25 7.28 2.76
C VAL A 76 -6.22 6.40 1.50
N PRO A 77 -5.21 5.55 1.31
CA PRO A 77 -5.15 4.67 0.16
C PRO A 77 -6.28 3.63 0.19
N GLU A 78 -6.85 3.35 -0.98
CA GLU A 78 -7.61 2.14 -1.22
C GLU A 78 -6.67 1.05 -1.76
N ILE A 79 -6.82 -0.18 -1.27
CA ILE A 79 -6.02 -1.31 -1.75
C ILE A 79 -6.82 -2.11 -2.77
N GLN A 80 -6.23 -2.31 -3.93
CA GLN A 80 -6.72 -3.22 -4.96
C GLN A 80 -5.90 -4.51 -4.93
N ILE A 81 -6.57 -5.65 -5.04
CA ILE A 81 -5.97 -6.98 -4.98
C ILE A 81 -6.08 -7.63 -6.35
N PHE A 82 -4.95 -8.05 -6.91
CA PHE A 82 -4.87 -8.69 -8.21
C PHE A 82 -4.42 -10.15 -8.06
N GLN A 83 -4.84 -11.01 -8.99
CA GLN A 83 -4.49 -12.44 -8.96
C GLN A 83 -3.04 -12.69 -9.39
N ASN A 84 -2.50 -11.84 -10.26
CA ASN A 84 -1.12 -11.94 -10.74
C ASN A 84 -0.46 -10.56 -10.73
N TYR A 85 0.87 -10.57 -10.69
CA TYR A 85 1.69 -9.36 -10.63
C TYR A 85 1.59 -8.53 -11.92
N SER A 86 1.45 -9.19 -13.07
CA SER A 86 1.33 -8.51 -14.37
C SER A 86 0.11 -7.58 -14.43
N ASP A 87 -1.05 -8.04 -13.96
CA ASP A 87 -2.28 -7.25 -13.93
C ASP A 87 -2.14 -6.05 -13.00
N ALA A 88 -1.50 -6.24 -11.84
CA ALA A 88 -1.23 -5.15 -10.89
C ALA A 88 -0.30 -4.08 -11.50
N CYS A 89 0.75 -4.51 -12.20
CA CYS A 89 1.67 -3.64 -12.93
C CYS A 89 0.97 -2.87 -14.06
N GLN A 90 0.18 -3.56 -14.88
CA GLN A 90 -0.59 -2.92 -15.95
C GLN A 90 -1.58 -1.89 -15.41
N HIS A 91 -2.27 -2.20 -14.31
CA HIS A 91 -3.19 -1.28 -13.66
C HIS A 91 -2.44 -0.07 -13.08
N GLY A 92 -1.31 -0.29 -12.40
CA GLY A 92 -0.45 0.78 -11.86
C GLY A 92 0.06 1.72 -12.97
N ALA A 93 0.57 1.15 -14.07
CA ALA A 93 1.03 1.91 -15.22
C ALA A 93 -0.10 2.74 -15.85
N TRP A 94 -1.29 2.15 -16.00
CA TRP A 94 -2.47 2.86 -16.51
C TRP A 94 -2.87 4.03 -15.60
N TYR A 95 -2.89 3.82 -14.27
CA TYR A 95 -3.21 4.85 -13.29
C TYR A 95 -2.24 6.02 -13.36
N PHE A 96 -0.93 5.77 -13.30
CA PHE A 96 0.08 6.83 -13.36
C PHE A 96 0.07 7.57 -14.69
N ARG A 97 -0.22 6.88 -15.80
CA ARG A 97 -0.43 7.53 -17.08
C ARG A 97 -1.60 8.52 -17.04
N GLN A 98 -2.75 8.11 -16.49
CA GLN A 98 -3.92 9.00 -16.37
C GLN A 98 -3.61 10.22 -15.50
N GLU A 99 -2.92 10.02 -14.38
CA GLU A 99 -2.49 11.12 -13.50
C GLU A 99 -1.50 12.06 -14.21
N ALA A 100 -0.58 11.53 -15.01
CA ALA A 100 0.35 12.34 -15.82
C ALA A 100 -0.39 13.18 -16.87
N GLU A 101 -1.36 12.58 -17.58
CA GLU A 101 -2.22 13.26 -18.56
C GLU A 101 -3.05 14.38 -17.90
N ASN A 102 -3.60 14.15 -16.71
CA ASN A 102 -4.35 15.15 -15.95
C ASN A 102 -3.45 16.29 -15.45
N ALA A 103 -2.28 15.97 -14.90
CA ALA A 103 -1.29 16.96 -14.48
C ALA A 103 -0.80 17.83 -15.65
N ALA A 104 -0.64 17.25 -16.84
CA ALA A 104 -0.23 17.96 -18.05
C ALA A 104 -1.29 19.00 -18.47
N LYS A 105 -2.58 18.65 -18.42
CA LYS A 105 -3.68 19.58 -18.68
C LYS A 105 -3.70 20.77 -17.72
N GLY A 106 -3.28 20.56 -16.47
CA GLY A 106 -3.14 21.61 -15.45
C GLY A 106 -1.83 22.40 -15.50
N GLY A 107 -0.91 22.10 -16.43
CA GLY A 107 0.40 22.74 -16.51
C GLY A 107 1.40 22.30 -15.42
N HIS A 108 1.10 21.24 -14.67
CA HIS A 108 1.93 20.73 -13.58
C HIS A 108 3.03 19.80 -14.10
N TRP A 109 3.94 20.33 -14.93
CA TRP A 109 4.95 19.53 -15.64
C TRP A 109 5.83 18.67 -14.73
N LYS A 110 6.14 19.12 -13.50
CA LYS A 110 6.94 18.34 -12.55
C LYS A 110 6.19 17.07 -12.12
N VAL A 111 4.88 17.19 -11.87
CA VAL A 111 4.03 16.06 -11.53
C VAL A 111 3.88 15.14 -12.74
N THR A 112 3.72 15.68 -13.95
CA THR A 112 3.67 14.89 -15.19
C THR A 112 4.90 14.01 -15.35
N LEU A 113 6.11 14.56 -15.18
CA LEU A 113 7.35 13.78 -15.28
C LEU A 113 7.42 12.70 -14.19
N MET A 114 7.11 13.06 -12.94
CA MET A 114 7.13 12.10 -11.83
C MET A 114 6.15 10.94 -12.02
N MET A 115 4.96 11.19 -12.59
CA MET A 115 3.97 10.15 -12.82
C MET A 115 4.31 9.32 -14.06
N ALA A 116 4.81 9.93 -15.13
CA ALA A 116 5.27 9.20 -16.31
C ALA A 116 6.38 8.20 -15.95
N ASP A 117 7.38 8.64 -15.17
CA ASP A 117 8.46 7.79 -14.67
C ASP A 117 7.90 6.57 -13.90
N ARG A 118 6.98 6.81 -12.97
CA ARG A 118 6.30 5.76 -12.19
C ARG A 118 5.49 4.78 -13.05
N ALA A 119 4.96 5.22 -14.19
CA ALA A 119 4.20 4.36 -15.09
C ALA A 119 5.09 3.34 -15.81
N PHE A 120 6.35 3.70 -16.09
CA PHE A 120 7.34 2.80 -16.68
C PHE A 120 8.01 1.90 -15.64
N ASP A 121 7.87 2.22 -14.35
CA ASP A 121 8.54 1.60 -13.22
C ASP A 121 7.83 0.39 -12.60
N CYS A 122 7.04 -0.35 -13.41
CA CYS A 122 6.30 -1.53 -12.98
C CYS A 122 7.04 -2.85 -13.17
#